data_AF-X0ZW35-F1
#
_entry.id   AF-X0ZW35-F1
#
_cell.length_a   1.000
_cell.length_b   1.000
_cell.length_c   1.000
_cell.angle_alpha   90.00
_cell.angle_beta   90.00
_cell.angle_gamma   90.00
#
_symmetry.space_group_name_H-M   'P 1'
#
loop_
_entity.id
_entity.type
_entity.pdbx_description
1 polymer ?
#
loop_
_entity_poly.entity_id
_entity_poly.type
_entity_poly.pdbx_seq_one_letter_code
_entity_poly.pdbx_strand_id
1 'polypeptide(L)'
;MAGAIYKVDLNTKKLVEDKNLIYLIIRSMKEAIKVLESLKITIEPSKYKTLKLYPNFLLYRIFKKFLGSEFVAIGLVGHAQAARSEMKALSEGFLKLAEQSSVRIDSLKKILGYI
;
A
#
# COMPACT_ATOMS: atom_id res chain seq x y z
N MET A 1 0.96 -1.69 1.57
CA MET A 1 0.14 -2.28 2.67
C MET A 1 0.97 -2.61 3.90
N ALA A 2 2.20 -3.13 3.75
CA ALA A 2 3.12 -3.41 4.87
C ALA A 2 3.21 -2.28 5.92
N GLY A 3 3.51 -1.05 5.51
CA GLY A 3 3.60 0.06 6.47
C GLY A 3 2.31 0.36 7.25
N ALA A 4 1.14 0.11 6.66
CA ALA A 4 -0.12 0.28 7.40
C ALA A 4 -0.28 -0.76 8.52
N ILE A 5 0.15 -2.01 8.31
CA ILE A 5 0.02 -3.06 9.32
C ILE A 5 1.05 -2.87 10.44
N TYR A 6 2.25 -2.36 10.16
CA TYR A 6 3.19 -1.96 11.21
C TYR A 6 2.71 -0.74 12.02
N LYS A 7 2.01 0.21 11.38
CA LYS A 7 1.45 1.37 12.09
C LYS A 7 0.46 0.99 13.19
N VAL A 8 -0.16 -0.19 13.09
CA VAL A 8 -1.12 -0.71 14.07
C VAL A 8 -0.58 -1.93 14.82
N ASP A 9 0.74 -2.07 14.91
CA ASP A 9 1.42 -3.16 15.65
C ASP A 9 0.95 -4.55 15.23
N LEU A 10 0.83 -4.75 13.92
CA LEU A 10 0.38 -5.99 13.29
C LEU A 10 -1.05 -6.42 13.63
N ASN A 11 -1.88 -5.51 14.14
CA ASN A 11 -3.27 -5.78 14.48
C ASN A 11 -4.21 -5.42 13.32
N THR A 12 -4.67 -6.42 12.56
CA THR A 12 -5.58 -6.21 11.42
C THR A 12 -6.94 -5.66 11.82
N LYS A 13 -7.46 -5.95 13.02
CA LYS A 13 -8.73 -5.38 13.49
C LYS A 13 -8.62 -3.86 13.60
N LYS A 14 -7.56 -3.36 14.23
CA LYS A 14 -7.25 -1.92 14.31
C LYS A 14 -7.11 -1.30 12.91
N LEU A 15 -6.47 -2.01 11.96
CA LEU A 15 -6.33 -1.54 10.57
C LEU A 15 -7.69 -1.38 9.87
N VAL A 16 -8.60 -2.33 10.05
CA VAL A 16 -9.93 -2.35 9.40
C VAL A 16 -10.85 -1.27 9.96
N GLU A 17 -10.70 -0.93 11.23
CA GLU A 17 -11.45 0.11 11.92
C GLU A 17 -10.94 1.53 11.60
N ASP A 18 -9.64 1.67 11.30
CA ASP A 18 -9.05 2.96 10.93
C ASP A 18 -9.35 3.33 9.47
N LYS A 19 -10.48 4.02 9.28
CA LYS A 19 -10.89 4.59 8.00
C LYS A 19 -9.80 5.43 7.35
N ASN A 20 -9.09 6.26 8.11
CA ASN A 20 -8.08 7.18 7.57
C ASN A 20 -6.86 6.42 7.05
N LEU A 21 -6.47 5.35 7.74
CA LEU A 21 -5.38 4.47 7.33
C LEU A 21 -5.73 3.68 6.06
N ILE A 22 -6.98 3.23 5.89
CA ILE A 22 -7.44 2.63 4.63
C ILE A 22 -7.36 3.66 3.48
N TYR A 23 -7.81 4.91 3.69
CA TYR A 23 -7.64 5.96 2.68
C TYR A 23 -6.18 6.30 2.40
N LEU A 24 -5.29 6.16 3.39
CA LEU A 24 -3.84 6.31 3.18
C LEU A 24 -3.29 5.19 2.29
N ILE A 25 -3.69 3.93 2.53
CA ILE A 25 -3.35 2.79 1.65
C ILE A 25 -3.79 3.10 0.23
N ILE A 26 -5.04 3.48 0.02
CA ILE A 26 -5.59 3.74 -1.32
C ILE A 26 -4.79 4.83 -2.02
N ARG A 27 -4.56 5.98 -1.37
CA ARG A 27 -3.80 7.08 -1.96
C ARG A 27 -2.36 6.68 -2.29
N SER A 28 -1.67 6.01 -1.35
CA SER A 28 -0.30 5.52 -1.57
C SER A 28 -0.21 4.52 -2.73
N MET A 29 -1.21 3.64 -2.89
CA MET A 29 -1.25 2.68 -3.99
C MET A 29 -1.43 3.38 -5.33
N LYS A 30 -2.31 4.39 -5.39
CA LYS A 30 -2.48 5.21 -6.59
C LYS A 30 -1.23 6.00 -6.94
N GLU A 31 -0.54 6.56 -5.95
CA GLU A 31 0.75 7.23 -6.14
C GLU A 31 1.80 6.24 -6.67
N ALA A 32 1.92 5.04 -6.10
CA ALA A 32 2.83 4.01 -6.58
C ALA A 32 2.57 3.59 -8.04
N ILE A 33 1.30 3.42 -8.43
CA ILE A 33 0.93 3.14 -9.83
C ILE A 33 1.37 4.28 -10.74
N LYS A 34 1.11 5.55 -10.36
CA LYS A 34 1.52 6.72 -11.14
C LYS A 34 3.04 6.83 -11.28
N VAL A 35 3.79 6.53 -10.22
CA VAL A 35 5.27 6.48 -10.26
C VAL A 35 5.74 5.49 -11.33
N LEU A 36 5.23 4.26 -11.29
CA LEU A 36 5.63 3.22 -12.24
C LEU A 36 5.30 3.62 -13.68
N GLU A 37 4.12 4.21 -13.91
CA GLU A 37 3.75 4.71 -15.25
C GLU A 37 4.61 5.88 -15.71
N SER A 38 4.93 6.83 -14.82
CA SER A 38 5.84 7.94 -15.12
C SER A 38 7.23 7.47 -15.53
N LEU A 39 7.68 6.34 -14.99
CA LEU A 39 8.96 5.71 -15.31
C LEU A 39 8.87 4.71 -16.47
N LYS A 40 7.71 4.62 -17.14
CA LYS A 40 7.44 3.67 -18.23
C LYS A 40 7.65 2.20 -17.83
N ILE A 41 7.50 1.88 -16.54
CA ILE A 41 7.56 0.52 -16.03
C ILE A 41 6.20 -0.15 -16.23
N THR A 42 6.20 -1.30 -16.88
CA THR A 42 4.98 -2.05 -17.14
C THR A 42 4.43 -2.68 -15.87
N ILE A 43 3.20 -2.33 -15.51
CA ILE A 43 2.44 -2.95 -14.43
C ILE A 43 1.64 -4.13 -14.99
N GLU A 44 1.95 -5.35 -14.53
CA GLU A 44 1.20 -6.56 -14.87
C GLU A 44 0.49 -7.15 -13.64
N PRO A 45 -0.70 -7.75 -13.81
CA PRO A 45 -1.58 -7.63 -14.97
C PRO A 45 -2.09 -6.20 -15.19
N SER A 46 -2.29 -5.81 -16.45
CA SER A 46 -2.74 -4.48 -16.89
C SER A 46 -4.00 -3.96 -16.16
N LYS A 47 -4.89 -4.84 -15.69
CA LYS A 47 -6.05 -4.49 -14.86
C LYS A 47 -5.70 -3.73 -13.58
N TYR A 48 -4.48 -3.86 -13.06
CA TYR A 48 -4.05 -3.09 -11.88
C TYR A 48 -3.72 -1.63 -12.19
N LYS A 49 -3.45 -1.27 -13.47
CA LYS A 49 -3.28 0.13 -13.89
C LYS A 49 -4.56 0.93 -13.70
N THR A 50 -5.73 0.31 -13.89
CA THR A 50 -7.01 1.01 -13.80
C THR A 50 -7.45 1.28 -12.36
N LEU A 51 -6.83 0.65 -11.34
CA LEU A 51 -7.11 0.90 -9.93
C LEU A 51 -7.01 2.39 -9.56
N LYS A 52 -6.10 3.14 -10.20
CA LYS A 52 -5.95 4.58 -9.98
C LYS A 52 -7.18 5.40 -10.37
N LEU A 53 -7.98 4.90 -11.32
CA LEU A 53 -9.15 5.59 -11.88
C LEU A 53 -10.41 5.41 -11.02
N TYR A 54 -10.49 4.35 -10.21
CA TYR A 54 -11.68 4.08 -9.40
C TYR A 54 -11.87 5.14 -8.30
N PRO A 55 -13.10 5.56 -7.99
CA PRO A 55 -13.37 6.47 -6.87
C PRO A 55 -12.90 5.91 -5.53
N ASN A 56 -12.36 6.76 -4.66
CA ASN A 56 -11.77 6.32 -3.39
C ASN A 56 -12.80 5.66 -2.46
N PHE A 57 -14.08 6.07 -2.49
CA PHE A 57 -15.12 5.47 -1.65
C PHE A 57 -15.42 4.01 -2.03
N LEU A 58 -15.31 3.67 -3.32
CA LEU A 58 -15.51 2.30 -3.79
C LEU A 58 -14.32 1.43 -3.38
N LEU A 59 -13.11 1.92 -3.61
CA LEU A 59 -11.88 1.26 -3.16
C LEU A 59 -11.89 1.08 -1.64
N TYR A 60 -12.37 2.06 -0.87
CA TYR A 60 -12.51 1.93 0.58
C TYR A 60 -13.38 0.73 0.98
N ARG A 61 -14.54 0.54 0.35
CA ARG A 61 -15.41 -0.61 0.65
C ARG A 61 -14.72 -1.94 0.30
N ILE A 62 -14.03 -2.00 -0.84
CA ILE A 62 -13.29 -3.19 -1.28
C ILE A 62 -12.15 -3.50 -0.30
N PHE A 63 -11.31 -2.52 0.01
CA PHE A 63 -10.17 -2.69 0.91
C PHE A 63 -10.62 -3.02 2.33
N LYS A 64 -11.67 -2.39 2.85
CA LYS A 64 -12.22 -2.72 4.16
C LYS A 64 -12.67 -4.17 4.24
N LYS A 65 -13.40 -4.66 3.24
CA LYS A 65 -13.83 -6.06 3.16
C LYS A 65 -12.64 -7.01 3.04
N PHE A 66 -11.68 -6.68 2.18
CA PHE A 66 -10.48 -7.48 1.95
C PHE A 66 -9.62 -7.62 3.23
N LEU A 67 -9.29 -6.50 3.87
CA LEU A 67 -8.48 -6.47 5.09
C LEU A 67 -9.18 -7.12 6.29
N GLY A 68 -10.52 -7.15 6.29
CA GLY A 68 -11.32 -7.84 7.30
C GLY A 68 -11.43 -9.36 7.11
N SER A 69 -10.87 -9.92 6.05
CA SER A 69 -10.89 -11.38 5.82
C SER A 69 -9.77 -12.09 6.59
N GLU A 70 -10.06 -13.29 7.11
CA GLU A 70 -9.09 -14.11 7.84
C GLU A 70 -7.86 -14.47 6.99
N PHE A 71 -8.06 -14.73 5.70
CA PHE A 71 -6.99 -15.00 4.75
C PHE A 71 -5.95 -13.87 4.72
N VAL A 72 -6.40 -12.63 4.67
CA VAL A 72 -5.51 -11.47 4.68
C VAL A 72 -4.88 -11.26 6.05
N ALA A 73 -5.60 -11.55 7.14
CA ALA A 73 -5.01 -11.48 8.47
C ALA A 73 -3.81 -12.43 8.59
N ILE A 74 -3.95 -13.68 8.18
CA ILE A 74 -2.88 -14.67 8.28
C ILE A 74 -1.74 -14.33 7.31
N GLY A 75 -2.06 -14.09 6.03
CA GLY A 75 -1.04 -13.80 5.02
C GLY A 75 -0.28 -12.50 5.27
N LEU A 76 -1.01 -11.39 5.45
CA LEU A 76 -0.38 -10.07 5.61
C LEU A 76 0.42 -9.96 6.91
N VAL A 77 -0.13 -10.44 8.04
CA VAL A 77 0.55 -10.36 9.33
C VAL A 77 1.72 -11.33 9.38
N GLY A 78 1.54 -12.57 8.92
CA GLY A 78 2.61 -13.56 8.88
C GLY A 78 3.80 -13.08 8.03
N HIS A 79 3.54 -12.58 6.82
CA HIS A 79 4.60 -12.04 5.97
C HIS A 79 5.25 -10.79 6.55
N ALA A 80 4.48 -9.87 7.13
CA ALA A 80 5.05 -8.68 7.77
C ALA A 80 5.93 -9.07 8.97
N GLN A 81 5.47 -9.99 9.82
CA GLN A 81 6.24 -10.41 10.99
C GLN A 81 7.53 -11.15 10.61
N ALA A 82 7.47 -12.05 9.63
CA ALA A 82 8.61 -12.86 9.23
C ALA A 82 9.65 -12.10 8.39
N ALA A 83 9.22 -11.12 7.60
CA ALA A 83 10.06 -10.49 6.58
C ALA A 83 10.21 -8.96 6.76
N ARG A 84 10.32 -8.48 8.02
CA ARG A 84 10.38 -7.03 8.28
C ARG A 84 11.55 -6.32 7.61
N SER A 85 12.74 -6.91 7.66
CA SER A 85 13.94 -6.37 7.00
C SER A 85 13.76 -6.29 5.48
N GLU A 86 13.18 -7.33 4.86
CA GLU A 86 12.90 -7.35 3.42
C GLU A 86 11.84 -6.29 3.05
N MET A 87 10.76 -6.18 3.82
CA MET A 87 9.74 -5.14 3.60
C MET A 87 10.34 -3.74 3.69
N LYS A 88 11.27 -3.51 4.63
CA LYS A 88 12.00 -2.24 4.75
C LYS A 88 12.87 -1.99 3.52
N ALA A 89 13.68 -2.96 3.12
CA ALA A 89 14.56 -2.85 1.94
C ALA A 89 13.77 -2.58 0.65
N LEU A 90 12.66 -3.28 0.44
CA LEU A 90 11.76 -3.04 -0.70
C LEU A 90 11.15 -1.64 -0.66
N SER A 91 10.81 -1.14 0.52
CA SER A 91 10.21 0.19 0.70
C SER A 91 11.20 1.29 0.43
N GLU A 92 12.44 1.16 0.94
CA GLU A 92 13.53 2.09 0.67
C GLU A 92 13.92 2.06 -0.80
N GLY A 93 14.00 0.88 -1.42
CA GLY A 93 14.25 0.72 -2.85
C GLY A 93 13.17 1.38 -3.70
N PHE A 94 11.89 1.21 -3.35
CA PHE A 94 10.79 1.84 -4.06
C PHE A 94 10.78 3.36 -3.89
N LEU A 95 11.14 3.89 -2.72
CA LEU A 95 11.27 5.33 -2.51
C LEU A 95 12.36 5.93 -3.40
N LYS A 96 13.54 5.30 -3.47
CA LYS A 96 14.63 5.70 -4.38
C LYS A 96 14.19 5.67 -5.84
N LEU A 97 13.43 4.65 -6.24
CA LEU A 97 12.85 4.58 -7.58
C LEU A 97 11.87 5.74 -7.81
N ALA A 98 11.01 6.02 -6.84
CA ALA A 98 9.99 7.05 -6.95
C ALA A 98 10.57 8.48 -7.04
N GLU A 99 11.75 8.71 -6.45
CA GLU A 99 12.51 9.98 -6.58
C GLU A 99 12.95 10.27 -8.02
N GLN A 100 13.03 9.25 -8.89
CA GLN A 100 13.32 9.42 -10.31
C GLN A 100 12.10 9.85 -11.13
N SER A 101 10.91 9.85 -10.53
CA SER A 101 9.65 10.23 -11.20
C SER A 101 9.27 11.68 -10.91
N SER A 102 8.42 12.28 -11.74
CA SER A 102 7.85 13.61 -11.50
C SER A 102 6.60 13.58 -10.60
N VAL A 103 6.27 12.42 -10.02
CA VAL A 103 5.03 12.20 -9.27
C VAL A 103 5.21 12.63 -7.82
N ARG A 104 4.26 13.41 -7.30
CA ARG A 104 4.17 13.72 -5.87
C ARG A 104 3.73 12.48 -5.08
N ILE A 105 4.49 12.13 -4.05
CA ILE A 105 4.39 10.84 -3.33
C ILE A 105 4.18 10.99 -1.81
N ASP A 106 3.40 11.98 -1.36
CA ASP A 106 3.22 12.26 0.07
C ASP A 106 2.61 11.09 0.84
N SER A 107 1.58 10.44 0.28
CA SER A 107 0.88 9.34 0.93
C SER A 107 1.75 8.10 0.99
N LEU A 108 2.48 7.84 -0.10
CA LEU A 108 3.45 6.77 -0.22
C LEU A 108 4.62 6.94 0.76
N LYS A 109 5.24 8.13 0.82
CA LYS A 109 6.27 8.44 1.82
C LYS A 109 5.75 8.21 3.23
N LYS A 110 4.56 8.73 3.54
CA LYS A 110 3.94 8.58 4.86
C LYS A 110 3.69 7.13 5.23
N ILE A 111 3.16 6.32 4.31
CA ILE A 111 2.81 4.92 4.64
C ILE A 111 4.05 4.06 4.77
N LEU A 112 5.08 4.28 3.94
CA LEU A 112 6.32 3.50 3.97
C LEU A 112 7.21 3.87 5.16
N GLY A 113 7.10 5.09 5.68
CA GLY A 113 7.81 5.53 6.89
C GLY A 113 7.36 4.85 8.20
N TYR A 114 6.36 3.96 8.16
CA TYR A 114 5.93 3.18 9.33
C TYR A 114 6.62 1.81 9.46
N ILE A 115 7.42 1.41 8.48
CA ILE A 115 8.13 0.11 8.46
C ILE A 115 9.44 0.23 9.23
#